data_AF-A0A183HB48-F1
#
_entry.id   AF-A0A183HB48-F1
#
_cell.length_a   1.000
_cell.length_b   1.000
_cell.length_c   1.000
_cell.angle_alpha   90.00
_cell.angle_beta   90.00
_cell.angle_gamma   90.00
#
_symmetry.space_group_name_H-M   'P 1'
#
loop_
_entity.id
_entity.type
_entity.pdbx_description
1 polymer ?
#
loop_
_entity_poly.entity_id
_entity_poly.type
_entity_poly.pdbx_seq_one_letter_code
_entity_poly.pdbx_strand_id
1 'polypeptide(L)'
;MNAVVRSYVRMALYHGHKEMAWGDVTNWVMYGGSFLGTQKQLPDKIMDQVAAGFEKYNFHGLLLVGGFEAFHSCLLLSHARDKYPSLRIPMCVIPCTISNNVPGTSLSLGSDTAVNEICQMIDKIKLSATGTKKRIFIIETMGGFCGYLATISALASGADNAYIFEEHFNVHDIMDDVKVITHKMRTGVQRYLIVRNEYANKNYTTQFVSQLFAEEGKGAFSTRTNVLGHAQQGGNPTPFDRNLGTKLAARALEFIISQISNCADPKTGSVNAVSPGSAALLGLMGRRTVFTPVEELSLQTDFEHRVPKHQWWMKMRPLLRILSKHDSKYETEAMLVPEVESEIS
;
A
#
# COMPACT_ATOMS: atom_id res chain seq x y z
N MET A 1 10.14 -5.45 3.21
CA MET A 1 10.22 -6.93 3.07
C MET A 1 11.30 -7.54 3.95
N ASN A 2 12.59 -7.20 3.78
CA ASN A 2 13.70 -7.80 4.54
C ASN A 2 13.55 -7.75 6.07
N ALA A 3 13.04 -6.64 6.63
CA ALA A 3 12.76 -6.52 8.07
C ALA A 3 11.75 -7.56 8.58
N VAL A 4 10.72 -7.87 7.79
CA VAL A 4 9.72 -8.90 8.12
C VAL A 4 10.37 -10.27 8.13
N VAL A 5 11.07 -10.62 7.04
CA VAL A 5 11.72 -11.93 6.88
C VAL A 5 12.70 -12.18 8.01
N ARG A 6 13.58 -11.21 8.31
CA ARG A 6 14.51 -11.30 9.43
C ARG A 6 13.80 -11.57 10.75
N SER A 7 12.79 -10.77 11.07
CA SER A 7 12.11 -10.86 12.34
C SER A 7 11.33 -12.18 12.46
N TYR A 8 10.71 -12.64 11.38
CA TYR A 8 10.07 -13.94 11.33
C TYR A 8 11.07 -15.09 11.53
N VAL A 9 12.19 -15.11 10.80
CA VAL A 9 13.23 -16.14 10.92
C VAL A 9 13.83 -16.17 12.33
N ARG A 10 14.17 -15.01 12.91
CA ARG A 10 14.75 -14.95 14.27
C ARG A 10 13.77 -15.44 15.33
N MET A 11 12.49 -15.10 15.20
CA MET A 11 11.45 -15.59 16.11
C MET A 11 11.18 -17.08 15.90
N ALA A 12 11.13 -17.57 14.66
CA ALA A 12 10.96 -18.99 14.37
C ALA A 12 12.14 -19.84 14.89
N LEU A 13 13.37 -19.34 14.80
CA LEU A 13 14.55 -19.98 15.39
C LEU A 13 14.48 -20.04 16.91
N TYR A 14 13.96 -18.99 17.55
CA TYR A 14 13.68 -19.00 18.99
C TYR A 14 12.66 -20.09 19.37
N HIS A 15 11.71 -20.38 18.48
CA HIS A 15 10.75 -21.49 18.61
C HIS A 15 11.27 -22.85 18.10
N GLY A 16 12.53 -22.95 17.63
CA GLY A 16 13.19 -24.22 17.32
C GLY A 16 13.18 -24.70 15.86
N HIS A 17 12.78 -23.89 14.88
CA HIS A 17 12.73 -24.27 13.46
C HIS A 17 14.07 -24.02 12.73
N LYS A 18 14.56 -24.95 11.90
CA LYS A 18 15.93 -24.88 11.33
C LYS A 18 16.03 -25.23 9.84
N GLU A 19 16.21 -24.19 9.02
CA GLU A 19 16.90 -24.26 7.72
C GLU A 19 17.70 -22.96 7.48
N MET A 20 17.15 -21.78 7.80
CA MET A 20 17.90 -20.53 7.92
C MET A 20 18.47 -20.35 9.33
N ALA A 21 19.73 -19.92 9.44
CA ALA A 21 20.41 -19.61 10.70
C ALA A 21 20.21 -18.14 11.13
N TRP A 22 20.46 -17.86 12.41
CA TRP A 22 20.38 -16.49 12.96
C TRP A 22 21.30 -15.50 12.22
N GLY A 23 22.45 -16.01 11.77
CA GLY A 23 23.47 -15.29 11.01
C GLY A 23 23.00 -14.85 9.61
N ASP A 24 22.18 -15.66 8.94
CA ASP A 24 21.81 -15.46 7.53
C ASP A 24 21.01 -14.17 7.30
N VAL A 25 20.22 -13.80 8.30
CA VAL A 25 19.36 -12.60 8.27
C VAL A 25 19.95 -11.41 9.04
N THR A 26 21.26 -11.46 9.33
CA THR A 26 21.95 -10.37 10.03
C THR A 26 21.87 -9.09 9.21
N ASN A 27 21.57 -7.96 9.86
CA ASN A 27 21.47 -6.64 9.23
C ASN A 27 20.33 -6.43 8.22
N TRP A 28 19.53 -7.44 7.90
CA TRP A 28 18.42 -7.32 6.94
C TRP A 28 17.37 -6.27 7.32
N VAL A 29 17.23 -5.93 8.62
CA VAL A 29 16.26 -4.94 9.10
C VAL A 29 16.47 -3.55 8.52
N MET A 30 17.71 -3.17 8.19
CA MET A 30 18.04 -1.81 7.76
C MET A 30 18.03 -1.61 6.24
N TYR A 31 17.96 -2.69 5.46
CA TYR A 31 18.07 -2.61 4.00
C TYR A 31 16.71 -2.67 3.31
N GLY A 32 16.54 -1.82 2.29
CA GLY A 32 15.46 -1.91 1.34
C GLY A 32 15.57 -3.12 0.39
N GLY A 33 14.62 -3.23 -0.53
CA GLY A 33 14.55 -4.34 -1.49
C GLY A 33 14.07 -5.67 -0.90
N SER A 34 14.39 -6.76 -1.62
CA SER A 34 14.10 -8.14 -1.23
C SER A 34 15.31 -9.03 -1.49
N PHE A 35 15.92 -9.58 -0.43
CA PHE A 35 17.07 -10.48 -0.55
C PHE A 35 16.69 -11.90 -0.96
N LEU A 36 15.44 -12.33 -0.70
CA LEU A 36 14.91 -13.61 -1.19
C LEU A 36 14.36 -13.51 -2.63
N GLY A 37 14.43 -12.32 -3.24
CA GLY A 37 13.78 -12.04 -4.50
C GLY A 37 12.27 -11.81 -4.36
N THR A 38 11.67 -11.24 -5.39
CA THR A 38 10.21 -11.07 -5.48
C THR A 38 9.83 -10.96 -6.94
N GLN A 39 8.71 -11.59 -7.31
CA GLN A 39 8.14 -11.54 -8.65
C GLN A 39 6.61 -11.45 -8.55
N LYS A 40 5.97 -10.92 -9.59
CA LYS A 40 4.51 -10.73 -9.66
C LYS A 40 3.77 -11.95 -10.23
N GLN A 41 4.41 -13.11 -10.27
CA GLN A 41 3.82 -14.32 -10.84
C GLN A 41 2.85 -14.98 -9.84
N LEU A 42 1.66 -15.32 -10.32
CA LEU A 42 0.65 -16.04 -9.54
C LEU A 42 0.86 -17.56 -9.68
N PRO A 43 0.41 -18.37 -8.69
CA PRO A 43 0.56 -19.83 -8.72
C PRO A 43 -0.46 -20.54 -9.62
N ASP A 44 -1.42 -19.83 -10.23
CA ASP A 44 -2.54 -20.39 -11.01
C ASP A 44 -2.09 -21.35 -12.13
N LYS A 45 -1.05 -20.97 -12.88
CA LYS A 45 -0.55 -21.77 -14.02
C LYS A 45 0.36 -22.92 -13.63
N ILE A 46 0.86 -22.92 -12.40
CA ILE A 46 1.87 -23.88 -11.90
C ILE A 46 1.45 -24.53 -10.59
N MET A 47 0.15 -24.56 -10.29
CA MET A 47 -0.38 -24.99 -8.99
C MET A 47 0.04 -26.42 -8.65
N ASP A 48 0.08 -27.34 -9.63
CA ASP A 48 0.55 -28.71 -9.44
C ASP A 48 2.02 -28.75 -8.95
N GLN A 49 2.88 -27.92 -9.53
CA GLN A 49 4.30 -27.84 -9.15
C GLN A 49 4.48 -27.21 -7.76
N VAL A 50 3.67 -26.20 -7.45
CA VAL A 50 3.65 -25.56 -6.14
C VAL A 50 3.22 -26.57 -5.06
N ALA A 51 2.11 -27.29 -5.27
CA ALA A 51 1.62 -28.29 -4.35
C ALA A 51 2.63 -29.45 -4.15
N ALA A 52 3.27 -29.92 -5.23
CA ALA A 52 4.33 -30.91 -5.15
C ALA A 52 5.57 -30.41 -4.39
N GLY A 53 5.92 -29.13 -4.53
CA GLY A 53 6.96 -28.49 -3.72
C GLY A 53 6.61 -28.48 -2.22
N PHE A 54 5.38 -28.11 -1.88
CA PHE A 54 4.93 -28.07 -0.48
C PHE A 54 4.98 -29.45 0.17
N GLU A 55 4.61 -30.49 -0.57
CA GLU A 55 4.69 -31.88 -0.12
C GLU A 55 6.16 -32.33 0.04
N LYS A 56 7.01 -32.04 -0.96
CA LYS A 56 8.43 -32.42 -0.95
C LYS A 56 9.19 -31.86 0.25
N TYR A 57 8.95 -30.59 0.59
CA TYR A 57 9.63 -29.91 1.71
C TYR A 57 8.85 -30.01 3.03
N ASN A 58 7.68 -30.66 3.02
CA ASN A 58 6.81 -30.84 4.18
C ASN A 58 6.56 -29.53 4.96
N PHE A 59 6.09 -28.49 4.25
CA PHE A 59 5.79 -27.21 4.88
C PHE A 59 4.53 -27.32 5.74
N HIS A 60 4.61 -26.80 6.98
CA HIS A 60 3.49 -26.82 7.94
C HIS A 60 2.76 -25.48 8.07
N GLY A 61 3.33 -24.42 7.50
CA GLY A 61 2.75 -23.08 7.50
C GLY A 61 3.45 -22.19 6.49
N LEU A 62 2.75 -21.16 6.00
CA LEU A 62 3.24 -20.26 4.97
C LEU A 62 3.05 -18.80 5.38
N LEU A 63 4.14 -18.04 5.33
CA LEU A 63 4.11 -16.59 5.40
C LEU A 63 4.34 -16.00 4.01
N LEU A 64 3.38 -15.23 3.51
CA LEU A 64 3.52 -14.44 2.28
C LEU A 64 3.76 -12.97 2.65
N VAL A 65 4.82 -12.37 2.10
CA VAL A 65 5.11 -10.94 2.27
C VAL A 65 5.09 -10.29 0.90
N GLY A 66 4.11 -9.42 0.64
CA GLY A 66 3.99 -8.78 -0.66
C GLY A 66 2.72 -7.95 -0.83
N GLY A 67 2.53 -7.43 -2.04
CA GLY A 67 1.40 -6.59 -2.40
C GLY A 67 0.14 -7.39 -2.77
N PHE A 68 -0.59 -6.88 -3.76
CA PHE A 68 -1.84 -7.47 -4.22
C PHE A 68 -1.65 -8.92 -4.73
N GLU A 69 -0.54 -9.20 -5.40
CA GLU A 69 -0.22 -10.54 -5.90
C GLU A 69 0.00 -11.55 -4.78
N ALA A 70 0.52 -11.14 -3.61
CA ALA A 70 0.66 -12.03 -2.46
C ALA A 70 -0.70 -12.35 -1.83
N PHE A 71 -1.57 -11.35 -1.71
CA PHE A 71 -2.97 -11.54 -1.30
C PHE A 71 -3.70 -12.49 -2.25
N HIS A 72 -3.61 -12.24 -3.56
CA HIS A 72 -4.26 -13.08 -4.57
C HIS A 72 -3.67 -14.49 -4.60
N SER A 73 -2.35 -14.65 -4.45
CA SER A 73 -1.71 -15.96 -4.35
C SER A 73 -2.23 -16.76 -3.15
N CYS A 74 -2.38 -16.13 -1.99
CA CYS A 74 -2.96 -16.78 -0.81
C CYS A 74 -4.40 -17.24 -1.05
N LEU A 75 -5.22 -16.40 -1.70
CA LEU A 75 -6.59 -16.76 -2.08
C LEU A 75 -6.63 -17.98 -3.03
N LEU A 76 -5.76 -17.99 -4.05
CA LEU A 76 -5.65 -19.11 -5.00
C LEU A 76 -5.19 -20.40 -4.30
N LEU A 77 -4.21 -20.31 -3.39
CA LEU A 77 -3.75 -21.45 -2.60
C LEU A 77 -4.85 -21.96 -1.66
N SER A 78 -5.63 -21.07 -1.05
CA SER A 78 -6.74 -21.44 -0.17
C SER A 78 -7.84 -22.19 -0.95
N HIS A 79 -8.23 -21.69 -2.12
CA HIS A 79 -9.21 -22.37 -2.98
C HIS A 79 -8.69 -23.72 -3.52
N ALA A 80 -7.38 -23.90 -3.61
CA ALA A 80 -6.77 -25.14 -4.09
C ALA A 80 -6.68 -26.25 -3.02
N ARG A 81 -7.02 -25.96 -1.76
CA ARG A 81 -6.95 -26.90 -0.62
C ARG A 81 -7.76 -28.18 -0.81
N ASP A 82 -8.88 -28.11 -1.52
CA ASP A 82 -9.72 -29.29 -1.78
C ASP A 82 -9.00 -30.28 -2.69
N LYS A 83 -8.31 -29.77 -3.72
CA LYS A 83 -7.57 -30.56 -4.71
C LYS A 83 -6.22 -31.05 -4.18
N TYR A 84 -5.52 -30.23 -3.38
CA TYR A 84 -4.16 -30.53 -2.91
C TYR A 84 -4.10 -30.54 -1.37
N PRO A 85 -4.04 -31.73 -0.74
CA PRO A 85 -3.89 -31.86 0.70
C PRO A 85 -2.64 -31.16 1.26
N SER A 86 -1.55 -31.08 0.49
CA SER A 86 -0.31 -30.38 0.88
C SER A 86 -0.47 -28.87 1.09
N LEU A 87 -1.56 -28.27 0.60
CA LEU A 87 -1.89 -26.85 0.81
C LEU A 87 -2.81 -26.61 2.02
N ARG A 88 -3.23 -27.67 2.73
CA ARG A 88 -4.10 -27.57 3.93
C ARG A 88 -3.31 -27.18 5.16
N ILE A 89 -2.58 -26.07 5.03
CA ILE A 89 -1.73 -25.48 6.07
C ILE A 89 -2.16 -24.05 6.37
N PRO A 90 -1.84 -23.51 7.55
CA PRO A 90 -2.07 -22.11 7.87
C PRO A 90 -1.25 -21.19 6.97
N MET A 91 -1.89 -20.16 6.44
CA MET A 91 -1.29 -19.17 5.56
C MET A 91 -1.55 -17.76 6.11
N CYS A 92 -0.50 -16.95 6.21
CA CYS A 92 -0.60 -15.57 6.63
C CYS A 92 0.00 -14.62 5.59
N VAL A 93 -0.75 -13.59 5.18
CA VAL A 93 -0.27 -12.54 4.30
C VAL A 93 0.07 -11.30 5.11
N ILE A 94 1.28 -10.77 4.96
CA ILE A 94 1.68 -9.44 5.42
C ILE A 94 1.71 -8.50 4.21
N PRO A 95 0.79 -7.50 4.15
CA PRO A 95 0.77 -6.52 3.07
C PRO A 95 2.07 -5.71 3.00
N CYS A 96 2.75 -5.76 1.88
CA CYS A 96 4.03 -5.08 1.61
C CYS A 96 4.04 -4.54 0.17
N THR A 97 3.69 -3.27 0.01
CA THR A 97 3.67 -2.56 -1.26
C THR A 97 3.71 -1.05 -0.98
N ILE A 98 4.31 -0.28 -1.88
CA ILE A 98 4.20 1.19 -1.83
C ILE A 98 2.78 1.65 -2.18
N SER A 99 2.06 0.80 -2.92
CA SER A 99 0.66 0.90 -3.35
C SER A 99 -0.31 1.40 -2.30
N ASN A 100 -0.18 0.78 -1.14
CA ASN A 100 -1.25 0.66 -0.16
C ASN A 100 -2.59 0.23 -0.79
N ASN A 101 -2.53 -0.66 -1.78
CA ASN A 101 -3.66 -1.13 -2.59
C ASN A 101 -4.15 -2.53 -2.19
N VAL A 102 -3.71 -3.04 -1.04
CA VAL A 102 -4.09 -4.36 -0.54
C VAL A 102 -5.32 -4.23 0.36
N PRO A 103 -6.38 -5.02 0.17
CA PRO A 103 -7.57 -5.00 1.03
C PRO A 103 -7.24 -5.44 2.47
N GLY A 104 -8.08 -5.02 3.42
CA GLY A 104 -7.98 -5.46 4.82
C GLY A 104 -6.92 -4.76 5.66
N THR A 105 -6.18 -3.79 5.12
CA THR A 105 -5.23 -2.98 5.89
C THR A 105 -5.35 -1.50 5.56
N SER A 106 -5.17 -0.64 6.57
CA SER A 106 -5.02 0.80 6.39
C SER A 106 -3.63 1.17 5.89
N LEU A 107 -2.60 0.39 6.23
CA LEU A 107 -1.21 0.64 5.84
C LEU A 107 -0.53 -0.68 5.45
N SER A 108 0.08 -0.71 4.26
CA SER A 108 1.00 -1.75 3.85
C SER A 108 2.45 -1.33 4.10
N LEU A 109 3.31 -2.32 4.38
CA LEU A 109 4.73 -2.05 4.55
C LEU A 109 5.34 -1.44 3.29
N GLY A 110 6.15 -0.40 3.49
CA GLY A 110 6.79 0.37 2.43
C GLY A 110 5.98 1.59 1.99
N SER A 111 4.71 1.72 2.39
CA SER A 111 3.90 2.88 2.01
C SER A 111 4.38 4.16 2.70
N ASP A 112 4.78 4.08 3.98
CA ASP A 112 5.36 5.22 4.72
C ASP A 112 6.71 5.65 4.13
N THR A 113 7.58 4.68 3.84
CA THR A 113 8.85 4.95 3.14
C THR A 113 8.61 5.67 1.82
N ALA A 114 7.66 5.19 1.01
CA ALA A 114 7.36 5.82 -0.27
C ALA A 114 6.81 7.23 -0.15
N VAL A 115 5.87 7.47 0.79
CA VAL A 115 5.34 8.82 1.05
C VAL A 115 6.45 9.77 1.48
N ASN A 116 7.35 9.36 2.38
CA ASN A 116 8.49 10.18 2.81
C ASN A 116 9.39 10.56 1.64
N GLU A 117 9.72 9.61 0.77
CA GLU A 117 10.56 9.85 -0.41
C GLU A 117 9.88 10.80 -1.40
N ILE A 118 8.58 10.63 -1.65
CA ILE A 118 7.81 11.55 -2.50
C ILE A 118 7.83 12.97 -1.91
N CYS A 119 7.57 13.12 -0.60
CA CYS A 119 7.61 14.43 0.06
C CYS A 119 9.00 15.08 -0.06
N GLN A 120 10.07 14.33 0.19
CA GLN A 120 11.44 14.84 0.05
C GLN A 120 11.76 15.28 -1.39
N MET A 121 11.31 14.51 -2.39
CA MET A 121 11.47 14.88 -3.80
C MET A 121 10.68 16.15 -4.13
N ILE A 122 9.44 16.24 -3.67
CA ILE A 122 8.60 17.43 -3.84
C ILE A 122 9.25 18.66 -3.19
N ASP A 123 9.80 18.54 -1.99
CA ASP A 123 10.43 19.67 -1.30
C ASP A 123 11.69 20.16 -2.03
N LYS A 124 12.50 19.25 -2.57
CA LYS A 124 13.64 19.62 -3.44
C LYS A 124 13.16 20.35 -4.70
N ILE A 125 12.06 19.90 -5.30
CA ILE A 125 11.46 20.55 -6.48
C ILE A 125 10.91 21.94 -6.13
N LYS A 126 10.24 22.10 -4.99
CA LYS A 126 9.75 23.39 -4.51
C LYS A 126 10.89 24.38 -4.31
N LEU A 127 12.02 23.95 -3.72
CA LEU A 127 13.19 24.81 -3.55
C LEU A 127 13.74 25.31 -4.89
N SER A 128 13.74 24.46 -5.92
CA SER A 128 14.13 24.88 -7.28
C SER A 128 13.17 25.89 -7.91
N ALA A 129 11.93 26.00 -7.40
CA ALA A 129 10.94 26.96 -7.88
C ALA A 129 11.10 28.35 -7.24
N THR A 130 11.64 28.40 -6.02
CA THR A 130 11.84 29.63 -5.26
C THR A 130 12.80 30.57 -6.01
N GLY A 131 12.36 31.81 -6.26
CA GLY A 131 13.16 32.82 -6.98
C GLY A 131 13.07 32.76 -8.51
N THR A 132 12.18 31.92 -9.08
CA THR A 132 11.94 31.86 -10.53
C THR A 132 10.59 32.49 -10.92
N LYS A 133 10.32 32.62 -12.23
CA LYS A 133 9.00 33.05 -12.75
C LYS A 133 7.87 32.14 -12.22
N LYS A 134 6.62 32.59 -12.37
CA LYS A 134 5.41 31.82 -12.03
C LYS A 134 5.40 30.43 -12.67
N ARG A 135 5.41 29.36 -11.87
CA ARG A 135 5.58 27.97 -12.34
C ARG A 135 4.56 27.01 -11.75
N ILE A 136 4.16 26.05 -12.58
CA ILE A 136 3.37 24.90 -12.17
C ILE A 136 4.24 23.65 -12.23
N PHE A 137 4.16 22.80 -11.20
CA PHE A 137 4.79 21.49 -11.18
C PHE A 137 3.72 20.40 -11.16
N ILE A 138 3.81 19.48 -12.12
CA ILE A 138 3.01 18.25 -12.16
C ILE A 138 3.93 17.11 -11.78
N ILE A 139 3.69 16.52 -10.62
CA ILE A 139 4.48 15.41 -10.06
C ILE A 139 3.71 14.13 -10.31
N GLU A 140 4.24 13.23 -11.14
CA GLU A 140 3.63 11.93 -11.36
C GLU A 140 4.18 10.91 -10.35
N THR A 141 3.27 10.33 -9.56
CA THR A 141 3.56 9.24 -8.61
C THR A 141 3.10 7.92 -9.20
N MET A 142 3.80 6.82 -8.86
CA MET A 142 3.23 5.49 -9.09
C MET A 142 2.07 5.25 -8.12
N GLY A 143 1.37 4.13 -8.31
CA GLY A 143 0.31 3.70 -7.42
C GLY A 143 -0.61 2.66 -8.04
N GLY A 144 -0.39 2.29 -9.30
CA GLY A 144 -1.41 1.68 -10.12
C GLY A 144 -2.67 2.54 -10.09
N PHE A 145 -3.83 1.90 -9.97
CA PHE A 145 -5.12 2.56 -9.81
C PHE A 145 -5.41 3.06 -8.39
N CYS A 146 -4.46 2.95 -7.45
CA CYS A 146 -4.61 3.44 -6.08
C CYS A 146 -4.01 4.84 -5.93
N GLY A 147 -4.86 5.83 -5.67
CA GLY A 147 -4.50 7.24 -5.46
C GLY A 147 -3.85 7.55 -4.12
N TYR A 148 -3.56 6.55 -3.27
CA TYR A 148 -3.03 6.74 -1.91
C TYR A 148 -1.77 7.60 -1.89
N LEU A 149 -0.76 7.21 -2.68
CA LEU A 149 0.53 7.91 -2.71
C LEU A 149 0.34 9.34 -3.20
N ALA A 150 -0.46 9.57 -4.25
CA ALA A 150 -0.74 10.90 -4.76
C ALA A 150 -1.44 11.77 -3.70
N THR A 151 -2.50 11.26 -3.06
CA THR A 151 -3.31 12.03 -2.11
C THR A 151 -2.57 12.34 -0.81
N ILE A 152 -1.94 11.33 -0.19
CA ILE A 152 -1.28 11.52 1.10
C ILE A 152 -0.02 12.38 0.95
N SER A 153 0.78 12.16 -0.10
CA SER A 153 1.95 13.01 -0.35
C SER A 153 1.56 14.43 -0.76
N ALA A 154 0.48 14.60 -1.52
CA ALA A 154 -0.07 15.93 -1.84
C ALA A 154 -0.44 16.70 -0.57
N LEU A 155 -1.16 16.05 0.34
CA LEU A 155 -1.56 16.67 1.60
C LEU A 155 -0.35 17.01 2.46
N ALA A 156 0.57 16.05 2.67
CA ALA A 156 1.78 16.24 3.47
C ALA A 156 2.72 17.31 2.87
N SER A 157 2.73 17.45 1.54
CA SER A 157 3.55 18.43 0.83
C SER A 157 2.84 19.76 0.60
N GLY A 158 1.59 19.95 1.02
CA GLY A 158 0.83 21.17 0.71
C GLY A 158 0.75 21.43 -0.80
N ALA A 159 0.41 20.39 -1.55
CA ALA A 159 0.05 20.50 -2.96
C ALA A 159 -1.34 21.16 -3.11
N ASP A 160 -1.54 21.83 -4.24
CA ASP A 160 -2.76 22.57 -4.53
C ASP A 160 -3.86 21.71 -5.15
N ASN A 161 -3.48 20.62 -5.81
CA ASN A 161 -4.42 19.64 -6.36
C ASN A 161 -3.78 18.25 -6.46
N ALA A 162 -4.60 17.21 -6.54
CA ALA A 162 -4.15 15.88 -6.90
C ALA A 162 -5.16 15.12 -7.76
N TYR A 163 -4.69 14.58 -8.89
CA TYR A 163 -5.48 13.74 -9.80
C TYR A 163 -5.27 12.26 -9.45
N ILE A 164 -6.36 11.54 -9.24
CA ILE A 164 -6.38 10.13 -8.85
C ILE A 164 -7.42 9.38 -9.66
N PHE A 165 -7.35 8.05 -9.67
CA PHE A 165 -8.29 7.21 -10.43
C PHE A 165 -9.68 7.19 -9.78
N GLU A 166 -9.72 7.25 -8.46
CA GLU A 166 -10.95 7.14 -7.68
C GLU A 166 -11.87 8.36 -7.81
N GLU A 167 -11.33 9.51 -8.24
CA GLU A 167 -12.07 10.74 -8.49
C GLU A 167 -12.05 11.01 -10.00
N HIS A 168 -13.16 10.72 -10.67
CA HIS A 168 -13.29 10.91 -12.11
C HIS A 168 -13.21 12.40 -12.46
N PHE A 169 -12.38 12.73 -13.45
CA PHE A 169 -12.25 14.07 -14.00
C PHE A 169 -12.25 14.02 -15.52
N ASN A 170 -12.70 15.10 -16.13
CA ASN A 170 -12.77 15.31 -17.57
C ASN A 170 -11.95 16.53 -17.99
N VAL A 171 -11.90 16.81 -19.30
CA VAL A 171 -11.12 17.95 -19.83
C VAL A 171 -11.61 19.30 -19.31
N HIS A 172 -12.90 19.47 -19.03
CA HIS A 172 -13.44 20.70 -18.48
C HIS A 172 -12.96 20.95 -17.05
N ASP A 173 -12.83 19.91 -16.22
CA ASP A 173 -12.29 20.03 -14.87
C ASP A 173 -10.83 20.52 -14.92
N ILE A 174 -10.03 19.96 -15.83
CA ILE A 174 -8.63 20.36 -16.05
C ILE A 174 -8.56 21.81 -16.57
N MET A 175 -9.50 22.21 -17.43
CA MET A 175 -9.63 23.59 -17.91
C MET A 175 -10.00 24.57 -16.80
N ASP A 176 -10.87 24.16 -15.87
CA ASP A 176 -11.24 24.98 -14.73
C ASP A 176 -10.08 25.14 -13.75
N ASP A 177 -9.26 24.10 -13.57
CA ASP A 177 -7.99 24.20 -12.84
C ASP A 177 -7.07 25.25 -13.46
N VAL A 178 -6.93 25.31 -14.80
CA VAL A 178 -6.13 26.35 -15.48
C VAL A 178 -6.63 27.76 -15.14
N LYS A 179 -7.96 27.97 -15.08
CA LYS A 179 -8.55 29.26 -14.70
C LYS A 179 -8.23 29.62 -13.24
N VAL A 180 -8.40 28.66 -12.33
CA VAL A 180 -8.09 28.82 -10.89
C VAL A 180 -6.61 29.17 -10.71
N ILE A 181 -5.72 28.44 -11.39
CA ILE A 181 -4.28 28.66 -11.31
C ILE A 181 -3.91 30.04 -11.85
N THR A 182 -4.44 30.42 -13.01
CA THR A 182 -4.20 31.74 -13.61
C THR A 182 -4.66 32.86 -12.67
N HIS A 183 -5.81 32.71 -12.02
CA HIS A 183 -6.31 33.67 -11.04
C HIS A 183 -5.37 33.77 -9.81
N LYS A 184 -5.01 32.63 -9.20
CA LYS A 184 -4.06 32.58 -8.06
C LYS A 184 -2.71 33.22 -8.41
N MET A 185 -2.22 32.95 -9.61
CA MET A 185 -0.95 33.49 -10.11
C MET A 185 -1.02 35.01 -10.33
N ARG A 186 -2.19 35.57 -10.67
CA ARG A 186 -2.40 37.02 -10.74
C ARG A 186 -2.45 37.67 -9.36
N THR A 187 -3.00 36.98 -8.36
CA THR A 187 -3.11 37.49 -6.97
C THR A 187 -1.82 37.34 -6.14
N GLY A 188 -0.71 36.92 -6.77
CA GLY A 188 0.62 36.94 -6.16
C GLY A 188 1.19 35.56 -5.82
N VAL A 189 0.44 34.47 -6.05
CA VAL A 189 0.99 33.11 -5.91
C VAL A 189 2.07 32.91 -6.97
N GLN A 190 3.22 32.35 -6.55
CA GLN A 190 4.39 32.13 -7.41
C GLN A 190 4.48 30.69 -7.92
N ARG A 191 3.86 29.73 -7.21
CA ARG A 191 3.92 28.30 -7.51
C ARG A 191 2.55 27.64 -7.42
N TYR A 192 2.32 26.62 -8.25
CA TYR A 192 1.20 25.71 -8.09
C TYR A 192 1.71 24.27 -8.21
N LEU A 193 1.31 23.40 -7.31
CA LEU A 193 1.79 22.02 -7.24
C LEU A 193 0.62 21.05 -7.44
N ILE A 194 0.76 20.17 -8.43
CA ILE A 194 -0.19 19.09 -8.71
C ILE A 194 0.52 17.77 -8.53
N VAL A 195 -0.11 16.85 -7.79
CA VAL A 195 0.35 15.46 -7.71
C VAL A 195 -0.62 14.57 -8.47
N ARG A 196 -0.14 13.90 -9.52
CA ARG A 196 -0.95 13.02 -10.38
C ARG A 196 -0.52 11.56 -10.14
N ASN A 197 -1.47 10.68 -9.89
CA ASN A 197 -1.23 9.24 -9.94
C ASN A 197 -1.08 8.76 -11.40
N GLU A 198 -0.17 7.82 -11.66
CA GLU A 198 0.17 7.30 -12.99
C GLU A 198 -1.07 6.87 -13.81
N TYR A 199 -2.04 6.20 -13.16
CA TYR A 199 -3.27 5.69 -13.77
C TYR A 199 -4.52 6.50 -13.40
N ALA A 200 -4.35 7.75 -12.99
CA ALA A 200 -5.47 8.65 -12.69
C ALA A 200 -6.48 8.73 -13.86
N ASN A 201 -5.98 8.74 -15.09
CA ASN A 201 -6.80 8.60 -16.29
C ASN A 201 -5.94 8.06 -17.44
N LYS A 202 -6.53 7.20 -18.28
CA LYS A 202 -5.87 6.59 -19.44
C LYS A 202 -5.47 7.61 -20.51
N ASN A 203 -6.32 8.59 -20.79
CA ASN A 203 -6.15 9.56 -21.87
C ASN A 203 -5.50 10.85 -21.38
N TYR A 204 -5.82 11.28 -20.15
CA TYR A 204 -5.25 12.49 -19.55
C TYR A 204 -3.92 12.17 -18.85
N THR A 205 -2.92 11.90 -19.69
CA THR A 205 -1.54 11.64 -19.26
C THR A 205 -0.89 12.90 -18.67
N THR A 206 0.21 12.74 -17.92
CA THR A 206 1.00 13.89 -17.43
C THR A 206 1.44 14.80 -18.57
N GLN A 207 1.78 14.22 -19.72
CA GLN A 207 2.15 14.97 -20.91
C GLN A 207 0.96 15.78 -21.47
N PHE A 208 -0.21 15.15 -21.58
CA PHE A 208 -1.43 15.82 -22.05
C PHE A 208 -1.80 17.00 -21.14
N VAL A 209 -1.84 16.78 -19.82
CA VAL A 209 -2.15 17.84 -18.85
C VAL A 209 -1.14 18.98 -18.94
N SER A 210 0.16 18.66 -19.08
CA SER A 210 1.20 19.67 -19.23
C SER A 210 1.06 20.49 -20.51
N GLN A 211 0.72 19.87 -21.63
CA GLN A 211 0.52 20.56 -22.91
C GLN A 211 -0.72 21.44 -22.87
N LEU A 212 -1.83 20.94 -22.33
CA LEU A 212 -3.06 21.70 -22.16
C LEU A 212 -2.82 22.94 -21.28
N PHE A 213 -2.11 22.77 -20.16
CA PHE A 213 -1.77 23.88 -19.27
C PHE A 213 -0.86 24.91 -19.95
N ALA A 214 0.08 24.48 -20.78
CA ALA A 214 0.98 25.39 -21.50
C ALA A 214 0.23 26.24 -22.53
N GLU A 215 -0.70 25.63 -23.28
CA GLU A 215 -1.51 26.30 -24.29
C GLU A 215 -2.54 27.24 -23.65
N GLU A 216 -3.36 26.71 -22.74
CA GLU A 216 -4.50 27.44 -22.15
C GLU A 216 -4.06 28.41 -21.06
N GLY A 217 -2.87 28.21 -20.48
CA GLY A 217 -2.23 29.16 -19.59
C GLY A 217 -1.81 30.47 -20.27
N LYS A 218 -1.73 30.51 -21.62
CA LYS A 218 -1.47 31.71 -22.44
C LYS A 218 -0.31 32.57 -21.91
N GLY A 219 0.76 31.91 -21.46
CA GLY A 219 1.97 32.56 -20.93
C GLY A 219 1.84 33.13 -19.51
N ALA A 220 0.72 32.94 -18.81
CA ALA A 220 0.55 33.38 -17.42
C ALA A 220 1.50 32.65 -16.44
N PHE A 221 1.88 31.42 -16.78
CA PHE A 221 2.80 30.57 -16.05
C PHE A 221 3.50 29.61 -17.02
N SER A 222 4.55 28.93 -16.56
CA SER A 222 5.15 27.81 -17.28
C SER A 222 4.99 26.50 -16.51
N THR A 223 4.72 25.40 -17.23
CA THR A 223 4.51 24.06 -16.64
C THR A 223 5.80 23.23 -16.68
N ARG A 224 6.04 22.46 -15.61
CA ARG A 224 7.12 21.47 -15.52
C ARG A 224 6.55 20.16 -15.00
N THR A 225 7.06 19.06 -15.54
CA THR A 225 6.64 17.70 -15.18
C THR A 225 7.79 16.95 -14.55
N ASN A 226 7.52 16.22 -13.48
CA ASN A 226 8.48 15.34 -12.84
C ASN A 226 7.83 13.97 -12.62
N VAL A 227 8.27 12.98 -13.38
CA VAL A 227 7.87 11.58 -13.17
C VAL A 227 8.85 10.96 -12.21
N LEU A 228 8.41 10.64 -10.99
CA LEU A 228 9.30 10.14 -9.95
C LEU A 228 9.79 8.72 -10.26
N GLY A 229 8.95 7.91 -10.91
CA GLY A 229 9.25 6.53 -11.26
C GLY A 229 9.67 5.71 -10.04
N HIS A 230 10.66 4.84 -10.19
CA HIS A 230 11.07 3.90 -9.13
C HIS A 230 11.76 4.55 -7.93
N ALA A 231 12.17 5.83 -8.02
CA ALA A 231 12.82 6.52 -6.91
C ALA A 231 11.94 6.57 -5.66
N GLN A 232 10.61 6.56 -5.82
CA GLN A 232 9.67 6.54 -4.70
C GLN A 232 9.60 5.21 -3.96
N GLN A 233 10.25 4.13 -4.43
CA GLN A 233 10.43 2.92 -3.63
C GLN A 233 11.40 3.15 -2.45
N GLY A 234 12.16 4.24 -2.52
CA GLY A 234 13.16 4.62 -1.54
C GLY A 234 14.42 3.78 -1.62
N GLY A 235 15.36 4.13 -0.73
CA GLY A 235 16.54 3.33 -0.47
C GLY A 235 16.28 2.40 0.71
N ASN A 236 16.70 2.84 1.90
CA ASN A 236 16.48 2.10 3.13
C ASN A 236 15.13 2.47 3.75
N PRO A 237 14.39 1.50 4.32
CA PRO A 237 13.06 1.75 4.88
C PRO A 237 13.11 2.73 6.04
N THR A 238 12.02 3.47 6.26
CA THR A 238 11.86 4.36 7.41
C THR A 238 11.85 3.57 8.73
N PRO A 239 12.17 4.21 9.88
CA PRO A 239 12.03 3.56 11.17
C PRO A 239 10.62 3.02 11.43
N PHE A 240 9.60 3.71 10.92
CA PHE A 240 8.21 3.26 11.02
C PHE A 240 8.00 1.92 10.31
N ASP A 241 8.38 1.80 9.04
CA ASP A 241 8.23 0.56 8.28
C ASP A 241 9.08 -0.60 8.85
N ARG A 242 10.28 -0.30 9.38
CA ARG A 242 11.14 -1.31 10.04
C ARG A 242 10.47 -1.88 11.30
N ASN A 243 9.94 -0.99 12.13
CA ASN A 243 9.30 -1.36 13.39
C ASN A 243 7.96 -2.05 13.14
N LEU A 244 7.15 -1.53 12.21
CA LEU A 244 5.89 -2.15 11.82
C LEU A 244 6.14 -3.56 11.24
N GLY A 245 7.12 -3.70 10.35
CA GLY A 245 7.47 -5.01 9.77
C GLY A 245 7.88 -6.03 10.83
N THR A 246 8.61 -5.60 11.86
CA THR A 246 8.98 -6.46 12.98
C THR A 246 7.76 -6.88 13.82
N LYS A 247 6.86 -5.94 14.11
CA LYS A 247 5.62 -6.23 14.87
C LYS A 247 4.69 -7.19 14.11
N LEU A 248 4.49 -6.95 12.81
CA LEU A 248 3.65 -7.80 11.97
C LEU A 248 4.25 -9.21 11.83
N ALA A 249 5.58 -9.31 11.69
CA ALA A 249 6.25 -10.61 11.63
C ALA A 249 6.04 -11.46 12.89
N ALA A 250 6.19 -10.86 14.07
CA ALA A 250 5.98 -11.55 15.34
C ALA A 250 4.53 -12.05 15.48
N ARG A 251 3.56 -11.16 15.18
CA ARG A 251 2.13 -11.52 15.21
C ARG A 251 1.77 -12.60 14.21
N ALA A 252 2.30 -12.54 12.99
CA ALA A 252 2.06 -13.56 11.97
C ALA A 252 2.60 -14.93 12.39
N LEU A 253 3.76 -14.97 13.05
CA LEU A 253 4.31 -16.21 13.59
C LEU A 253 3.45 -16.79 14.71
N GLU A 254 3.03 -15.96 15.68
CA GLU A 254 2.09 -16.39 16.74
C GLU A 254 0.83 -17.01 16.15
N PHE A 255 0.26 -16.36 15.12
CA PHE A 255 -0.91 -16.87 14.41
C PHE A 255 -0.64 -18.22 13.74
N ILE A 256 0.45 -18.34 12.97
CA ILE A 256 0.79 -19.60 12.29
C ILE A 256 1.00 -20.73 13.30
N ILE A 257 1.77 -20.52 14.38
CA ILE A 257 2.01 -21.53 15.42
C ILE A 257 0.71 -21.95 16.10
N SER A 258 -0.15 -20.98 16.43
CA SER A 258 -1.46 -21.26 17.05
C SER A 258 -2.35 -22.07 16.11
N GLN A 259 -2.43 -21.69 14.84
CA GLN A 259 -3.22 -22.43 13.84
C GLN A 259 -2.67 -23.84 13.59
N ILE A 260 -1.34 -24.01 13.54
CA ILE A 260 -0.71 -25.34 13.43
C ILE A 260 -1.14 -26.21 14.61
N SER A 261 -1.02 -25.69 15.84
CA SER A 261 -1.41 -26.43 17.05
C SER A 261 -2.89 -26.81 17.07
N ASN A 262 -3.75 -25.91 16.60
CA ASN A 262 -5.21 -26.13 16.57
C ASN A 262 -5.66 -27.08 15.45
N CYS A 263 -4.90 -27.16 14.35
CA CYS A 263 -5.25 -27.96 13.17
C CYS A 263 -4.41 -29.25 13.05
N ALA A 264 -3.48 -29.50 13.96
CA ALA A 264 -2.68 -30.71 13.99
C ALA A 264 -3.47 -31.89 14.59
N ASP A 265 -3.43 -33.03 13.91
CA ASP A 265 -3.92 -34.29 14.47
C ASP A 265 -2.94 -34.80 15.56
N PRO A 266 -3.40 -35.00 16.82
CA PRO A 266 -2.55 -35.48 17.91
C PRO A 266 -1.86 -36.82 17.66
N LYS A 267 -2.39 -37.65 16.75
CA LYS A 267 -1.87 -39.00 16.48
C LYS A 267 -0.86 -39.04 15.34
N THR A 268 -1.10 -38.27 14.29
CA THR A 268 -0.28 -38.30 13.07
C THR A 268 0.67 -37.10 12.97
N GLY A 269 0.42 -36.03 13.74
CA GLY A 269 1.15 -34.76 13.61
C GLY A 269 0.82 -34.01 12.31
N SER A 270 -0.07 -34.54 11.48
CA SER A 270 -0.46 -33.93 10.21
C SER A 270 -1.32 -32.70 10.46
N VAL A 271 -1.01 -31.59 9.80
CA VAL A 271 -1.79 -30.36 9.86
C VAL A 271 -2.87 -30.41 8.80
N ASN A 272 -4.13 -30.12 9.17
CA ASN A 272 -5.26 -30.06 8.26
C ASN A 272 -6.06 -28.77 8.47
N ALA A 273 -5.51 -27.66 8.00
CA ALA A 273 -6.09 -26.33 8.10
C ALA A 273 -6.93 -26.01 6.85
N VAL A 274 -8.25 -26.23 6.98
CA VAL A 274 -9.24 -25.98 5.91
C VAL A 274 -10.20 -24.84 6.23
N SER A 275 -10.22 -24.35 7.47
CA SER A 275 -11.09 -23.25 7.85
C SER A 275 -10.68 -21.95 7.14
N PRO A 276 -11.63 -21.08 6.75
CA PRO A 276 -11.30 -19.79 6.14
C PRO A 276 -10.34 -18.95 7.01
N GLY A 277 -10.54 -18.98 8.33
CA GLY A 277 -9.69 -18.28 9.30
C GLY A 277 -8.22 -18.75 9.34
N SER A 278 -7.89 -19.90 8.74
CA SER A 278 -6.50 -20.37 8.66
C SER A 278 -5.72 -19.77 7.48
N ALA A 279 -6.40 -19.14 6.52
CA ALA A 279 -5.78 -18.37 5.43
C ALA A 279 -6.17 -16.89 5.58
N ALA A 280 -5.34 -16.12 6.28
CA ALA A 280 -5.69 -14.76 6.68
C ALA A 280 -4.66 -13.73 6.25
N LEU A 281 -5.11 -12.52 6.02
CA LEU A 281 -4.28 -11.34 5.86
C LEU A 281 -4.18 -10.60 7.19
N LEU A 282 -2.94 -10.30 7.61
CA LEU A 282 -2.65 -9.52 8.81
C LEU A 282 -2.59 -8.04 8.46
N GLY A 283 -3.70 -7.35 8.68
CA GLY A 283 -3.85 -5.93 8.40
C GLY A 283 -3.81 -5.05 9.65
N LEU A 284 -3.54 -3.77 9.46
CA LEU A 284 -3.71 -2.74 10.48
C LEU A 284 -5.05 -2.04 10.25
N MET A 285 -6.01 -2.18 11.16
CA MET A 285 -7.27 -1.44 11.12
C MET A 285 -7.35 -0.50 12.31
N GLY A 286 -7.25 0.81 12.02
CA GLY A 286 -7.09 1.83 13.05
C GLY A 286 -5.82 1.59 13.87
N ARG A 287 -5.98 1.30 15.18
CA ARG A 287 -4.86 1.06 16.10
C ARG A 287 -4.57 -0.42 16.38
N ARG A 288 -5.34 -1.34 15.78
CA ARG A 288 -5.27 -2.78 16.07
C ARG A 288 -4.80 -3.56 14.84
N THR A 289 -4.00 -4.58 15.08
CA THR A 289 -3.67 -5.60 14.08
C THR A 289 -4.78 -6.64 14.06
N VAL A 290 -5.34 -6.92 12.88
CA VAL A 290 -6.48 -7.82 12.70
C VAL A 290 -6.13 -8.86 11.64
N PHE A 291 -6.49 -10.11 11.90
CA PHE A 291 -6.45 -11.18 10.92
C PHE A 291 -7.82 -11.27 10.26
N THR A 292 -7.87 -11.07 8.95
CA THR A 292 -9.10 -11.20 8.16
C THR A 292 -8.92 -12.32 7.13
N PRO A 293 -9.84 -13.29 7.04
CA PRO A 293 -9.79 -14.34 6.01
C PRO A 293 -9.67 -13.75 4.61
N VAL A 294 -8.81 -14.35 3.77
CA VAL A 294 -8.59 -13.84 2.41
C VAL A 294 -9.83 -14.00 1.54
N GLU A 295 -10.68 -15.01 1.78
CA GLU A 295 -11.96 -15.15 1.10
C GLU A 295 -12.91 -13.99 1.43
N GLU A 296 -12.95 -13.51 2.67
CA GLU A 296 -13.79 -12.37 3.06
C GLU A 296 -13.32 -11.08 2.38
N LEU A 297 -12.00 -10.86 2.35
CA LEU A 297 -11.41 -9.71 1.67
C LEU A 297 -11.63 -9.72 0.15
N SER A 298 -11.78 -10.90 -0.46
CA SER A 298 -12.07 -11.01 -1.90
C SER A 298 -13.38 -10.30 -2.27
N LEU A 299 -14.38 -10.30 -1.38
CA LEU A 299 -15.66 -9.63 -1.59
C LEU A 299 -15.53 -8.10 -1.62
N GLN A 300 -14.53 -7.57 -0.93
CA GLN A 300 -14.23 -6.14 -0.83
C GLN A 300 -13.18 -5.68 -1.83
N THR A 301 -12.82 -6.53 -2.81
CA THR A 301 -11.73 -6.27 -3.74
C THR A 301 -12.25 -6.03 -5.15
N ASP A 302 -11.67 -5.04 -5.83
CA ASP A 302 -11.70 -4.91 -7.28
C ASP A 302 -10.44 -5.59 -7.84
N PHE A 303 -10.62 -6.76 -8.45
CA PHE A 303 -9.51 -7.54 -9.02
C PHE A 303 -9.02 -7.00 -10.37
N GLU A 304 -9.85 -6.27 -11.10
CA GLU A 304 -9.47 -5.68 -12.39
C GLU A 304 -8.47 -4.55 -12.16
N HIS A 305 -8.82 -3.63 -11.27
CA HIS A 305 -7.99 -2.47 -10.93
C HIS A 305 -7.00 -2.74 -9.79
N ARG A 306 -7.11 -3.90 -9.13
CA ARG A 306 -6.25 -4.34 -8.01
C ARG A 306 -6.26 -3.35 -6.84
N VAL A 307 -7.46 -2.95 -6.41
CA VAL A 307 -7.67 -2.00 -5.31
C VAL A 307 -8.81 -2.48 -4.40
N PRO A 308 -8.83 -2.07 -3.12
CA PRO A 308 -10.00 -2.29 -2.28
C PRO A 308 -11.14 -1.35 -2.70
N LYS A 309 -12.38 -1.83 -2.58
CA LYS A 309 -13.59 -1.05 -2.88
C LYS A 309 -13.77 0.15 -1.95
N HIS A 310 -13.24 0.07 -0.73
CA HIS A 310 -13.28 1.14 0.26
C HIS A 310 -11.88 1.46 0.75
N GLN A 311 -11.53 2.74 0.73
CA GLN A 311 -10.21 3.25 1.07
C GLN A 311 -10.36 4.37 2.10
N TRP A 312 -9.74 4.20 3.27
CA TRP A 312 -9.90 5.15 4.40
C TRP A 312 -9.44 6.57 4.04
N TRP A 313 -8.37 6.68 3.24
CA TRP A 313 -7.72 7.94 2.92
C TRP A 313 -8.52 8.81 1.95
N MET A 314 -9.57 8.28 1.32
CA MET A 314 -10.51 9.08 0.53
C MET A 314 -11.21 10.15 1.38
N LYS A 315 -11.38 9.91 2.67
CA LYS A 315 -11.90 10.91 3.63
C LYS A 315 -10.97 12.10 3.83
N MET A 316 -9.69 11.99 3.45
CA MET A 316 -8.73 13.09 3.49
C MET A 316 -8.84 14.01 2.26
N ARG A 317 -9.56 13.59 1.20
CA ARG A 317 -9.68 14.37 -0.05
C ARG A 317 -10.33 15.73 0.16
N PRO A 318 -11.43 15.88 0.91
CA PRO A 318 -11.99 17.21 1.17
C PRO A 318 -11.04 18.13 1.93
N LEU A 319 -10.21 17.60 2.84
CA LEU A 319 -9.18 18.41 3.52
C LEU A 319 -8.16 18.97 2.54
N LEU A 320 -7.67 18.14 1.60
CA LEU A 320 -6.75 18.58 0.57
C LEU A 320 -7.35 19.74 -0.24
N ARG A 321 -8.63 19.64 -0.62
CA ARG A 321 -9.35 20.68 -1.39
C ARG A 321 -9.57 21.96 -0.57
N ILE A 322 -10.00 21.86 0.68
CA ILE A 322 -10.22 23.03 1.56
C ILE A 322 -8.91 23.77 1.82
N LEU A 323 -7.85 23.04 2.19
CA LEU A 323 -6.55 23.64 2.51
C LEU A 323 -5.89 24.30 1.29
N SER A 324 -6.23 23.85 0.08
CA SER A 324 -5.82 24.47 -1.19
C SER A 324 -6.79 25.56 -1.68
N LYS A 325 -7.77 25.97 -0.87
CA LYS A 325 -8.80 27.00 -1.18
C LYS A 325 -9.70 26.64 -2.37
N HIS A 326 -10.09 25.37 -2.49
CA HIS A 326 -11.22 24.94 -3.33
C HIS A 326 -12.47 24.78 -2.46
N ASP A 327 -13.65 25.14 -2.97
CA ASP A 327 -14.92 24.97 -2.24
C ASP A 327 -15.21 23.47 -2.03
N SER A 328 -15.20 22.99 -0.77
CA SER A 328 -15.47 21.59 -0.40
C SER A 328 -15.94 21.46 1.05
N LYS A 329 -16.73 20.42 1.36
CA LYS A 329 -17.24 20.11 2.72
C LYS A 329 -16.39 19.01 3.37
N TYR A 330 -15.93 19.22 4.60
CA TYR A 330 -15.14 18.23 5.36
C TYR A 330 -16.04 17.22 6.11
N GLU A 331 -15.67 15.94 6.11
CA GLU A 331 -16.25 14.89 6.95
C GLU A 331 -15.26 14.44 8.02
N THR A 332 -15.65 14.53 9.30
CA THR A 332 -14.79 14.26 10.45
C THR A 332 -14.40 12.78 10.58
N GLU A 333 -13.13 12.50 10.88
CA GLU A 333 -12.57 11.14 11.06
C GLU A 333 -13.05 10.39 12.32
N ALA A 334 -13.62 11.09 13.30
CA ALA A 334 -13.96 10.50 14.59
C ALA A 334 -15.15 9.53 14.46
N MET A 335 -14.90 8.23 14.68
CA MET A 335 -15.98 7.33 15.10
C MET A 335 -16.51 7.87 16.42
N LEU A 336 -17.80 8.19 16.48
CA LEU A 336 -18.51 8.42 17.75
C LEU A 336 -18.36 7.14 18.56
N VAL A 337 -17.49 7.18 19.58
CA VAL A 337 -17.47 6.16 20.62
C VAL A 337 -18.73 6.43 21.44
N PRO A 338 -19.69 5.50 21.55
CA PRO A 338 -20.80 5.67 22.48
C PRO A 338 -20.20 5.88 23.87
N GLU A 339 -20.54 6.99 24.52
CA GLU A 339 -20.23 7.18 25.92
C GLU A 339 -20.87 6.00 26.67
N VAL A 340 -20.04 5.19 27.32
CA VAL A 340 -20.53 4.22 28.28
C VAL A 340 -21.05 5.08 29.43
N GLU A 341 -22.38 5.18 29.54
CA GLU A 341 -23.02 5.71 30.75
C GLU A 341 -22.44 4.93 31.93
N SER A 342 -21.63 5.61 32.72
CA SER A 342 -21.15 5.10 33.99
C SER A 342 -22.33 5.11 34.95
N GLU A 343 -23.14 4.05 34.95
CA GLU A 343 -23.96 3.70 36.11
C GLU A 343 -23.01 3.22 37.22
N ILE A 344 -22.47 4.20 37.96
CA ILE A 344 -21.96 3.96 39.30
C ILE A 344 -23.17 4.11 40.22
N SER A 345 -23.75 2.97 40.61
CA SER A 345 -24.56 2.86 41.83
C SER A 345 -23.67 2.57 43.03
#